data_AF-I3E6V4-F1
#
_entry.id   AF-I3E6V4-F1
#
_cell.length_a   1.000
_cell.length_b   1.000
_cell.length_c   1.000
_cell.angle_alpha   90.00
_cell.angle_beta   90.00
_cell.angle_gamma   90.00
#
_symmetry.space_group_name_H-M   'P 1'
#
loop_
_entity.id
_entity.type
_entity.pdbx_description
1 polymer ?
#
loop_
_entity_poly.entity_id
_entity_poly.type
_entity_poly.pdbx_seq_one_letter_code
_entity_poly.pdbx_strand_id
1 'polypeptide(L)'
;MGKIIELDVREDLQKKIEPFQKIMNAIRFKPQLSFIPGLLLVIGLILFFVQMFMTLRKQSKKNIKTLFVSSALVCLLLTIVLGLALAFHFFSGTEILNHLFLLKAHLLFGISGWFTLLIIGFSYKMAPMFSLAHGFSMKPARYVYIFYMSGLIIAFFSFLKNDDALLPVGIILLFIGFALFVYHMFSILQKKVKKKLDRPFLFALLAIGIAFFLHLAAVFLSFDTHLYGFAILLYGYIFGWIILSIIGYLYKIVPFLWWTHRYCKKIGKENAPTLKQMMNEKWAVLQCCLFILSLTGVACAFILSSLSLFYFAQVGMVLFSLLFANSILSVLFK
;
A
#
# COMPACT_ATOMS: atom_id res chain seq x y z
N MET A 1 -19.99 -2.75 -44.86
CA MET A 1 -20.47 -2.07 -43.64
C MET A 1 -19.73 -2.56 -42.38
N GLY A 2 -19.68 -3.87 -42.09
CA GLY A 2 -18.96 -4.39 -40.91
C GLY A 2 -17.44 -4.08 -40.85
N LYS A 3 -16.74 -4.12 -41.98
CA LYS A 3 -15.30 -3.80 -42.06
C LYS A 3 -14.96 -2.32 -41.79
N ILE A 4 -15.91 -1.41 -42.02
CA ILE A 4 -15.76 0.03 -41.78
C ILE A 4 -15.99 0.33 -40.29
N ILE A 5 -16.99 -0.32 -39.69
CA ILE A 5 -17.28 -0.22 -38.25
C ILE A 5 -16.13 -0.79 -37.42
N GLU A 6 -15.52 -1.90 -37.86
CA GLU A 6 -14.38 -2.51 -37.18
C GLU A 6 -13.10 -1.64 -37.26
N LEU A 7 -12.88 -0.94 -38.38
CA LEU A 7 -11.79 0.03 -38.53
C LEU A 7 -12.00 1.28 -37.65
N ASP A 8 -13.22 1.80 -37.60
CA ASP A 8 -13.57 2.98 -36.79
C ASP A 8 -13.44 2.70 -35.27
N VAL A 9 -13.89 1.52 -34.82
CA VAL A 9 -13.69 1.07 -33.43
C VAL A 9 -12.21 0.92 -33.09
N ARG A 10 -11.39 0.42 -34.03
CA ARG A 10 -9.95 0.24 -33.82
C ARG A 10 -9.22 1.59 -33.76
N GLU A 11 -9.56 2.53 -34.63
CA GLU A 11 -9.00 3.89 -34.61
C GLU A 11 -9.41 4.66 -33.34
N ASP A 12 -10.64 4.52 -32.87
CA ASP A 12 -11.10 5.18 -31.63
C ASP A 12 -10.43 4.58 -30.38
N LEU A 13 -10.24 3.25 -30.33
CA LEU A 13 -9.41 2.62 -29.29
C LEU A 13 -7.96 3.09 -29.36
N GLN A 14 -7.41 3.22 -30.57
CA GLN A 14 -6.02 3.60 -30.77
C GLN A 14 -5.78 5.07 -30.34
N LYS A 15 -6.73 5.98 -30.62
CA LYS A 15 -6.71 7.36 -30.10
C LYS A 15 -6.82 7.44 -28.58
N LYS A 16 -7.60 6.56 -27.95
CA LYS A 16 -7.71 6.49 -26.47
C LYS A 16 -6.43 5.97 -25.80
N ILE A 17 -5.69 5.09 -26.49
CA ILE A 17 -4.46 4.48 -25.96
C ILE A 17 -3.20 5.30 -26.31
N GLU A 18 -3.22 6.09 -27.38
CA GLU A 18 -2.07 6.87 -27.86
C GLU A 18 -1.39 7.74 -26.78
N PRO A 19 -2.14 8.48 -25.91
CA PRO A 19 -1.54 9.27 -24.83
C PRO A 19 -0.82 8.37 -23.81
N PHE A 20 -1.40 7.21 -23.50
CA PHE A 20 -0.82 6.23 -22.59
C PHE A 20 0.46 5.62 -23.18
N GLN A 21 0.45 5.28 -24.47
CA GLN A 21 1.64 4.80 -25.19
C GLN A 21 2.76 5.83 -25.25
N LYS A 22 2.46 7.11 -25.52
CA LYS A 22 3.45 8.20 -25.51
C LYS A 22 4.12 8.35 -24.14
N ILE A 23 3.34 8.30 -23.05
CA ILE A 23 3.86 8.35 -21.68
C ILE A 23 4.75 7.13 -21.40
N MET A 24 4.30 5.92 -21.74
CA MET A 24 5.11 4.71 -21.54
C MET A 24 6.41 4.74 -22.36
N ASN A 25 6.36 5.24 -23.59
CA ASN A 25 7.52 5.35 -24.45
C ASN A 25 8.53 6.40 -23.95
N ALA A 26 8.05 7.51 -23.36
CA ALA A 26 8.91 8.51 -22.74
C ALA A 26 9.63 8.01 -21.47
N ILE A 27 9.06 7.01 -20.78
CA ILE A 27 9.61 6.40 -19.55
C ILE A 27 10.37 5.10 -19.87
N ARG A 28 10.51 4.73 -21.15
CA ARG A 28 11.14 3.47 -21.59
C ARG A 28 12.66 3.51 -21.37
N PHE A 29 13.09 3.42 -20.13
CA PHE A 29 14.46 3.01 -19.80
C PHE A 29 14.72 1.66 -20.45
N LYS A 30 15.91 1.48 -21.04
CA LYS A 30 16.31 0.19 -21.62
C LYS A 30 16.10 -0.87 -20.52
N PRO A 31 15.12 -1.79 -20.63
CA PRO A 31 14.79 -2.71 -19.55
C PRO A 31 15.98 -3.59 -19.16
N GLN A 32 16.92 -3.76 -20.09
CA GLN A 32 18.21 -4.41 -19.89
C GLN A 32 19.05 -3.77 -18.76
N LEU A 33 18.96 -2.46 -18.55
CA LEU A 33 19.68 -1.75 -17.49
C LEU A 33 19.07 -1.96 -16.10
N SER A 34 17.80 -2.34 -16.00
CA SER A 34 17.11 -2.51 -14.72
C SER A 34 17.57 -3.76 -13.94
N PHE A 35 18.21 -4.71 -14.61
CA PHE A 35 18.66 -5.96 -13.99
C PHE A 35 19.81 -5.73 -12.99
N ILE A 36 20.78 -4.87 -13.33
CA ILE A 36 21.97 -4.63 -12.49
C ILE A 36 21.59 -3.95 -11.15
N PRO A 37 20.82 -2.84 -11.12
CA PRO A 37 20.30 -2.28 -9.87
C PRO A 37 19.41 -3.26 -9.10
N GLY A 38 18.67 -4.11 -9.82
CA GLY A 38 17.88 -5.19 -9.23
C GLY A 38 18.72 -6.17 -8.40
N LEU A 39 19.92 -6.56 -8.88
CA LEU A 39 20.82 -7.42 -8.13
C LEU A 39 21.34 -6.76 -6.85
N LEU A 40 21.69 -5.47 -6.89
CA LEU A 40 22.12 -4.73 -5.70
C LEU A 40 20.99 -4.63 -4.66
N LEU A 41 19.76 -4.39 -5.12
CA LEU A 41 18.56 -4.39 -4.28
C LEU A 41 18.37 -5.75 -3.57
N VAL A 42 18.60 -6.87 -4.28
CA VAL A 42 18.50 -8.22 -3.70
C VAL A 42 19.50 -8.42 -2.56
N ILE A 43 20.75 -7.95 -2.71
CA ILE A 43 21.75 -8.05 -1.64
C ILE A 43 21.26 -7.32 -0.38
N GLY A 44 20.77 -6.08 -0.53
CA GLY A 44 20.21 -5.31 0.59
C GLY A 44 19.02 -6.01 1.25
N LEU A 45 18.16 -6.65 0.45
CA LEU A 45 17.00 -7.39 0.94
C LEU A 45 17.38 -8.68 1.65
N ILE A 46 18.43 -9.40 1.20
CA ILE A 46 18.96 -10.57 1.91
C ILE A 46 19.44 -10.16 3.31
N LEU A 47 20.21 -9.07 3.41
CA LEU A 47 20.66 -8.54 4.69
C LEU A 47 19.48 -8.16 5.60
N PHE A 48 18.46 -7.52 5.04
CA PHE A 48 17.22 -7.20 5.74
C PHE A 48 16.49 -8.47 6.24
N PHE A 49 16.34 -9.50 5.41
CA PHE A 49 15.69 -10.75 5.80
C PHE A 49 16.46 -11.48 6.90
N VAL A 50 17.79 -11.51 6.84
CA VAL A 50 18.64 -12.07 7.91
C VAL A 50 18.37 -11.32 9.22
N GLN A 51 18.38 -9.98 9.19
CA GLN A 51 18.11 -9.17 10.39
C GLN A 51 16.69 -9.43 10.95
N MET A 52 15.67 -9.48 10.10
CA MET A 52 14.29 -9.73 10.51
C MET A 52 14.11 -11.14 11.07
N PHE A 53 14.71 -12.15 10.43
CA PHE A 53 14.66 -13.54 10.90
C PHE A 53 15.30 -13.67 12.29
N MET A 54 16.48 -13.09 12.50
CA MET A 54 17.14 -13.06 13.80
C MET A 54 16.27 -12.38 14.87
N THR A 55 15.58 -11.31 14.50
CA THR A 55 14.71 -10.54 15.40
C THR A 55 13.47 -11.34 15.81
N LEU A 56 12.79 -11.94 14.83
CA LEU A 56 11.59 -12.76 15.07
C LEU A 56 11.90 -14.04 15.85
N ARG A 57 13.09 -14.63 15.66
CA ARG A 57 13.52 -15.81 16.41
C ARG A 57 13.75 -15.52 17.90
N LYS A 58 14.22 -14.31 18.25
CA LYS A 58 14.43 -13.89 19.64
C LYS A 58 13.14 -13.49 20.38
N GLN A 59 12.01 -13.41 19.68
CA GLN A 59 10.76 -12.95 20.28
C GLN A 59 10.17 -14.01 21.23
N SER A 60 10.06 -13.66 22.52
CA SER A 60 9.63 -14.59 23.57
C SER A 60 8.17 -15.06 23.48
N LYS A 61 7.26 -14.22 22.99
CA LYS A 61 5.83 -14.54 22.85
C LYS A 61 5.36 -14.25 21.43
N LYS A 62 5.18 -15.31 20.63
CA LYS A 62 4.56 -15.24 19.31
C LYS A 62 3.07 -14.95 19.48
N ASN A 63 2.56 -13.95 18.78
CA ASN A 63 1.15 -13.57 18.83
C ASN A 63 0.61 -13.33 17.41
N ILE A 64 -0.69 -13.06 17.29
CA ILE A 64 -1.34 -12.87 15.98
C ILE A 64 -0.69 -11.75 15.14
N LYS A 65 -0.17 -10.69 15.78
CA LYS A 65 0.53 -9.61 15.07
C LYS A 65 1.85 -10.09 14.48
N THR A 66 2.56 -10.95 15.20
CA THR A 66 3.76 -11.62 14.70
C THR A 66 3.44 -12.46 13.46
N LEU A 67 2.29 -13.15 13.46
CA LEU A 67 1.87 -13.94 12.32
C LEU A 67 1.60 -13.05 11.08
N PHE A 68 0.90 -11.92 11.23
CA PHE A 68 0.73 -10.96 10.13
C PHE A 68 2.07 -10.47 9.58
N VAL A 69 3.00 -10.07 10.45
CA VAL A 69 4.33 -9.57 10.04
C VAL A 69 5.14 -10.68 9.35
N SER A 70 5.16 -11.89 9.90
CA SER A 70 5.87 -13.02 9.28
C SER A 70 5.31 -13.37 7.91
N SER A 71 3.98 -13.44 7.76
CA SER A 71 3.35 -13.71 6.47
C SER A 71 3.57 -12.59 5.45
N ALA A 72 3.61 -11.34 5.90
CA ALA A 72 3.99 -10.20 5.07
C ALA A 72 5.44 -10.31 4.54
N LEU A 73 6.38 -10.77 5.37
CA LEU A 73 7.76 -11.01 4.96
C LEU A 73 7.87 -12.17 3.95
N VAL A 74 7.10 -13.24 4.12
CA VAL A 74 7.02 -14.32 3.12
C VAL A 74 6.47 -13.78 1.80
N CYS A 75 5.40 -12.97 1.84
CA CYS A 75 4.84 -12.34 0.64
C CYS A 75 5.84 -11.38 -0.03
N LEU A 76 6.62 -10.62 0.74
CA LEU A 76 7.69 -9.78 0.20
C LEU A 76 8.73 -10.64 -0.53
N LEU A 77 9.16 -11.76 0.06
CA LEU A 77 10.12 -12.66 -0.57
C LEU A 77 9.59 -13.19 -1.91
N LEU A 78 8.32 -13.65 -1.94
CA LEU A 78 7.66 -14.08 -3.17
C LEU A 78 7.58 -12.94 -4.21
N THR A 79 7.23 -11.73 -3.77
CA THR A 79 7.17 -10.54 -4.63
C THR A 79 8.51 -10.26 -5.30
N ILE A 80 9.61 -10.33 -4.54
CA ILE A 80 10.96 -10.12 -5.04
C ILE A 80 11.33 -11.21 -6.05
N VAL A 81 11.12 -12.49 -5.71
CA VAL A 81 11.42 -13.61 -6.61
C VAL A 81 10.66 -13.48 -7.93
N LEU A 82 9.37 -13.16 -7.88
CA LEU A 82 8.53 -12.95 -9.07
C LEU A 82 8.97 -11.72 -9.87
N GLY A 83 9.36 -10.64 -9.20
CA GLY A 83 9.87 -9.42 -9.84
C GLY A 83 11.21 -9.65 -10.55
N LEU A 84 12.11 -10.45 -9.95
CA LEU A 84 13.37 -10.84 -10.58
C LEU A 84 13.14 -11.76 -11.78
N ALA A 85 12.21 -12.71 -11.68
CA ALA A 85 11.84 -13.56 -12.81
C ALA A 85 11.30 -12.71 -13.98
N LEU A 86 10.47 -11.71 -13.69
CA LEU A 86 9.96 -10.78 -14.70
C LEU A 86 11.07 -9.90 -15.29
N ALA A 87 11.97 -9.36 -14.46
CA ALA A 87 13.12 -8.58 -14.91
C ALA A 87 14.07 -9.42 -15.78
N PHE A 88 14.33 -10.66 -15.39
CA PHE A 88 15.16 -11.59 -16.16
C PHE A 88 14.52 -11.97 -17.50
N HIS A 89 13.19 -12.17 -17.54
CA HIS A 89 12.46 -12.41 -18.78
C HIS A 89 12.66 -11.27 -19.79
N PHE A 90 12.49 -10.01 -19.36
CA PHE A 90 12.72 -8.85 -20.23
C PHE A 90 14.20 -8.57 -20.54
N PHE A 91 15.13 -8.99 -19.67
CA PHE A 91 16.56 -8.85 -19.89
C PHE A 91 17.09 -9.87 -20.92
N SER A 92 16.78 -11.15 -20.72
CA SER A 92 17.29 -12.28 -21.51
C SER A 92 16.48 -12.56 -22.78
N GLY A 93 15.23 -12.09 -22.84
CA GLY A 93 14.28 -12.48 -23.88
C GLY A 93 13.77 -13.92 -23.76
N THR A 94 14.15 -14.64 -22.69
CA THR A 94 13.75 -16.04 -22.46
C THR A 94 12.50 -16.09 -21.58
N GLU A 95 11.50 -16.87 -22.00
CA GLU A 95 10.30 -17.13 -21.18
C GLU A 95 10.57 -18.28 -20.20
N ILE A 96 10.73 -17.98 -18.91
CA ILE A 96 10.78 -19.02 -17.86
C ILE A 96 9.36 -19.47 -17.51
N LEU A 97 8.46 -18.49 -17.34
CA LEU A 97 7.04 -18.64 -17.06
C LEU A 97 6.28 -17.55 -17.80
N ASN A 98 4.97 -17.73 -17.96
CA ASN A 98 4.10 -16.72 -18.54
C ASN A 98 4.25 -15.37 -17.79
N HIS A 99 4.67 -14.33 -18.51
CA HIS A 99 4.97 -13.02 -17.93
C HIS A 99 3.75 -12.36 -17.28
N LEU A 100 2.54 -12.61 -17.80
CA LEU A 100 1.30 -12.08 -17.23
C LEU A 100 0.97 -12.75 -15.90
N PHE A 101 1.20 -14.07 -15.78
CA PHE A 101 1.12 -14.77 -14.50
C PHE A 101 2.10 -14.18 -13.48
N LEU A 102 3.37 -14.00 -13.87
CA LEU A 102 4.40 -13.41 -13.01
C LEU A 102 4.00 -12.01 -12.53
N LEU A 103 3.48 -11.17 -13.43
CA LEU A 103 3.01 -9.82 -13.10
C LEU A 103 1.81 -9.86 -12.15
N LYS A 104 0.78 -10.66 -12.45
CA LYS A 104 -0.42 -10.81 -11.59
C LYS A 104 -0.04 -11.28 -10.18
N ALA A 105 0.80 -12.31 -10.08
CA ALA A 105 1.26 -12.84 -8.81
C ALA A 105 2.16 -11.84 -8.06
N HIS A 106 3.06 -11.13 -8.75
CA HIS A 106 3.89 -10.08 -8.17
C HIS A 106 3.04 -8.96 -7.55
N LEU A 107 2.03 -8.48 -8.27
CA LEU A 107 1.11 -7.44 -7.78
C LEU A 107 0.27 -7.95 -6.59
N LEU A 108 -0.27 -9.17 -6.68
CA LEU A 108 -1.06 -9.78 -5.61
C LEU A 108 -0.24 -9.94 -4.32
N PHE A 109 0.95 -10.52 -4.39
CA PHE A 109 1.80 -10.69 -3.22
C PHE A 109 2.43 -9.40 -2.75
N GLY A 110 2.68 -8.42 -3.61
CA GLY A 110 3.26 -7.14 -3.21
C GLY A 110 2.24 -6.26 -2.46
N ILE A 111 1.06 -6.07 -3.07
CA ILE A 111 0.05 -5.10 -2.60
C ILE A 111 -0.87 -5.74 -1.56
N SER A 112 -1.52 -6.84 -1.92
CA SER A 112 -2.47 -7.53 -1.03
C SER A 112 -1.71 -8.40 -0.01
N GLY A 113 -0.60 -9.03 -0.40
CA GLY A 113 0.22 -9.80 0.53
C GLY A 113 1.05 -8.92 1.46
N TRP A 114 2.19 -8.44 0.99
CA TRP A 114 3.21 -7.78 1.79
C TRP A 114 2.69 -6.51 2.44
N PHE A 115 2.33 -5.48 1.65
CA PHE A 115 1.94 -4.20 2.24
C PHE A 115 0.70 -4.30 3.11
N THR A 116 -0.36 -4.97 2.64
CA THR A 116 -1.63 -5.01 3.39
C THR A 116 -1.53 -5.85 4.66
N LEU A 117 -0.91 -7.04 4.64
CA LEU A 117 -0.69 -7.83 5.86
C LEU A 117 0.19 -7.07 6.87
N LEU A 118 1.23 -6.37 6.39
CA LEU A 118 2.12 -5.58 7.24
C LEU A 118 1.35 -4.43 7.90
N ILE A 119 0.59 -3.65 7.12
CA ILE A 119 -0.20 -2.53 7.62
C ILE A 119 -1.27 -3.02 8.61
N ILE A 120 -1.96 -4.13 8.35
CA ILE A 120 -2.93 -4.73 9.29
C ILE A 120 -2.23 -5.12 10.60
N GLY A 121 -1.10 -5.83 10.52
CA GLY A 121 -0.33 -6.27 11.68
C GLY A 121 0.17 -5.11 12.55
N PHE A 122 0.69 -4.06 11.91
CA PHE A 122 1.12 -2.84 12.60
C PHE A 122 -0.06 -2.04 13.16
N SER A 123 -1.19 -1.97 12.45
CA SER A 123 -2.38 -1.25 12.91
C SER A 123 -2.90 -1.83 14.24
N TYR A 124 -2.84 -3.15 14.43
CA TYR A 124 -3.17 -3.80 15.71
C TYR A 124 -2.24 -3.44 16.89
N LYS A 125 -1.07 -2.85 16.62
CA LYS A 125 -0.19 -2.29 17.66
C LYS A 125 -0.35 -0.77 17.78
N MET A 126 -0.40 -0.08 16.64
CA MET A 126 -0.32 1.37 16.56
C MET A 126 -1.65 2.05 16.89
N ALA A 127 -2.78 1.51 16.40
CA ALA A 127 -4.08 2.11 16.66
C ALA A 127 -4.41 2.16 18.16
N PRO A 128 -4.29 1.06 18.94
CA PRO A 128 -4.50 1.13 20.39
C PRO A 128 -3.53 2.06 21.11
N MET A 129 -2.27 2.09 20.69
CA MET A 129 -1.24 2.93 21.31
C MET A 129 -1.54 4.42 21.13
N PHE A 130 -1.97 4.84 19.95
CA PHE A 130 -2.26 6.25 19.67
C PHE A 130 -3.65 6.70 20.13
N SER A 131 -4.61 5.78 20.25
CA SER A 131 -5.92 6.06 20.82
C SER A 131 -5.99 5.87 22.34
N LEU A 132 -4.94 5.34 22.97
CA LEU A 132 -4.93 4.88 24.37
C LEU A 132 -6.10 3.91 24.65
N ALA A 133 -6.38 3.02 23.70
CA ALA A 133 -7.41 2.00 23.87
C ALA A 133 -6.86 0.81 24.65
N HIS A 134 -7.64 0.29 25.58
CA HIS A 134 -7.28 -0.83 26.45
C HIS A 134 -8.48 -1.78 26.61
N GLY A 135 -8.24 -2.99 27.13
CA GLY A 135 -9.32 -3.96 27.42
C GLY A 135 -10.06 -4.50 26.19
N PHE A 136 -9.48 -4.43 24.99
CA PHE A 136 -10.01 -5.05 23.77
C PHE A 136 -9.49 -6.49 23.61
N SER A 137 -10.29 -7.34 22.98
CA SER A 137 -9.95 -8.75 22.74
C SER A 137 -9.29 -8.90 21.37
N MET A 138 -8.21 -9.68 21.28
CA MET A 138 -7.56 -10.00 20.00
C MET A 138 -8.16 -11.22 19.28
N LYS A 139 -9.26 -11.81 19.79
CA LYS A 139 -9.93 -12.95 19.15
C LYS A 139 -10.35 -12.64 17.69
N PRO A 140 -10.96 -11.48 17.37
CA PRO A 140 -11.40 -11.19 16.00
C PRO A 140 -10.25 -11.13 14.98
N ALA A 141 -9.04 -10.77 15.41
CA ALA A 141 -7.87 -10.70 14.53
C ALA A 141 -7.48 -12.08 13.95
N ARG A 142 -7.89 -13.19 14.59
CA ARG A 142 -7.69 -14.53 14.04
C ARG A 142 -8.54 -14.77 12.81
N TYR A 143 -9.81 -14.34 12.82
CA TYR A 143 -10.70 -14.47 11.68
C TYR A 143 -10.24 -13.57 10.53
N VAL A 144 -9.82 -12.34 10.82
CA VAL A 144 -9.18 -11.45 9.83
C VAL A 144 -8.04 -12.18 9.11
N TYR A 145 -7.13 -12.78 9.88
CA TYR A 145 -6.00 -13.50 9.31
C TYR A 145 -6.44 -14.69 8.44
N ILE A 146 -7.35 -15.53 8.95
CA ILE A 146 -7.83 -16.73 8.24
C ILE A 146 -8.47 -16.35 6.91
N PHE A 147 -9.46 -15.45 6.91
CA PHE A 147 -10.17 -15.07 5.69
C PHE A 147 -9.23 -14.39 4.68
N TYR A 148 -8.39 -13.46 5.15
CA TYR A 148 -7.50 -12.73 4.27
C TYR A 148 -6.41 -13.62 3.65
N MET A 149 -5.79 -14.50 4.44
CA MET A 149 -4.79 -15.44 3.91
C MET A 149 -5.41 -16.48 2.98
N SER A 150 -6.60 -17.01 3.30
CA SER A 150 -7.31 -17.93 2.41
C SER A 150 -7.64 -17.26 1.07
N GLY A 151 -8.11 -16.01 1.10
CA GLY A 151 -8.37 -15.24 -0.11
C GLY A 151 -7.11 -15.01 -0.96
N LEU A 152 -5.99 -14.68 -0.32
CA LEU A 152 -4.70 -14.51 -0.99
C LEU A 152 -4.23 -15.80 -1.67
N ILE A 153 -4.33 -16.93 -0.99
CA ILE A 153 -3.94 -18.25 -1.51
C ILE A 153 -4.84 -18.66 -2.68
N ILE A 154 -6.17 -18.50 -2.54
CA ILE A 154 -7.12 -18.87 -3.60
C ILE A 154 -6.94 -17.99 -4.84
N ALA A 155 -6.75 -16.67 -4.67
CA ALA A 155 -6.46 -15.76 -5.79
C ALA A 155 -5.16 -16.14 -6.52
N PHE A 156 -4.12 -16.53 -5.78
CA PHE A 156 -2.89 -17.04 -6.39
C PHE A 156 -3.11 -18.32 -7.19
N PHE A 157 -3.86 -19.29 -6.66
CA PHE A 157 -4.17 -20.53 -7.37
C PHE A 157 -5.07 -20.32 -8.60
N SER A 158 -5.96 -19.33 -8.57
CA SER A 158 -6.71 -18.91 -9.76
C SER A 158 -5.75 -18.49 -10.88
N PHE A 159 -4.74 -17.67 -10.57
CA PHE A 159 -3.74 -17.28 -11.57
C PHE A 159 -2.90 -18.46 -12.06
N LEU A 160 -2.54 -19.39 -11.17
CA LEU A 160 -1.74 -20.56 -11.53
C LEU A 160 -2.49 -21.51 -12.48
N LYS A 161 -3.81 -21.66 -12.28
CA LYS A 161 -4.68 -22.51 -13.10
C LYS A 161 -5.31 -21.80 -14.30
N ASN A 162 -5.14 -20.48 -14.40
CA ASN A 162 -5.93 -19.61 -15.30
C ASN A 162 -7.44 -19.85 -15.13
N ASP A 163 -7.89 -19.99 -13.89
CA ASP A 163 -9.29 -20.25 -13.54
C ASP A 163 -9.98 -18.94 -13.14
N ASP A 164 -10.67 -18.33 -14.11
CA ASP A 164 -11.37 -17.05 -13.93
C ASP A 164 -12.57 -17.16 -12.96
N ALA A 165 -13.15 -18.35 -12.78
CA ALA A 165 -14.23 -18.56 -11.82
C ALA A 165 -13.73 -18.59 -10.37
N LEU A 166 -12.47 -19.00 -10.16
CA LEU A 166 -11.85 -19.05 -8.84
C LEU A 166 -11.37 -17.67 -8.34
N LEU A 167 -11.11 -16.72 -9.25
CA LEU A 167 -10.64 -15.38 -8.89
C LEU A 167 -11.63 -14.63 -7.99
N PRO A 168 -12.93 -14.49 -8.32
CA PRO A 168 -13.90 -13.83 -7.46
C PRO A 168 -13.97 -14.41 -6.05
N VAL A 169 -13.84 -15.73 -5.90
CA VAL A 169 -13.83 -16.39 -4.59
C VAL A 169 -12.65 -15.89 -3.74
N GLY A 170 -11.45 -15.81 -4.33
CA GLY A 170 -10.27 -15.28 -3.66
C GLY A 170 -10.43 -13.81 -3.27
N ILE A 171 -10.94 -12.98 -4.18
CA ILE A 171 -11.14 -11.54 -3.94
C ILE A 171 -12.25 -11.27 -2.90
N ILE A 172 -13.33 -12.03 -2.90
CA ILE A 172 -14.40 -11.95 -1.90
C ILE A 172 -13.86 -12.29 -0.50
N LEU A 173 -13.03 -13.34 -0.38
CA LEU A 173 -12.42 -13.69 0.90
C LEU A 173 -11.43 -12.61 1.39
N LEU A 174 -10.67 -11.99 0.49
CA LEU A 174 -9.83 -10.82 0.82
C LEU A 174 -10.69 -9.67 1.35
N PHE A 175 -11.80 -9.36 0.68
CA PHE A 175 -12.75 -8.35 1.15
C PHE A 175 -13.35 -8.69 2.51
N ILE A 176 -13.81 -9.92 2.73
CA ILE A 176 -14.34 -10.36 4.04
C ILE A 176 -13.28 -10.20 5.13
N GLY A 177 -12.05 -10.66 4.88
CA GLY A 177 -10.93 -10.49 5.80
C GLY A 177 -10.66 -9.02 6.12
N PHE A 178 -10.68 -8.16 5.12
CA PHE A 178 -10.46 -6.72 5.29
C PHE A 178 -11.64 -6.03 6.00
N ALA A 179 -12.88 -6.39 5.69
CA ALA A 179 -14.08 -5.88 6.36
C ALA A 179 -14.10 -6.24 7.85
N LEU A 180 -13.71 -7.48 8.20
CA LEU A 180 -13.51 -7.88 9.59
C LEU A 180 -12.39 -7.08 10.26
N PHE A 181 -11.34 -6.71 9.53
CA PHE A 181 -10.29 -5.83 10.04
C PHE A 181 -10.84 -4.43 10.35
N VAL A 182 -11.60 -3.82 9.43
CA VAL A 182 -12.24 -2.51 9.65
C VAL A 182 -13.18 -2.55 10.85
N TYR A 183 -14.04 -3.57 10.94
CA TYR A 183 -14.91 -3.78 12.10
C TYR A 183 -14.11 -3.87 13.41
N HIS A 184 -13.02 -4.65 13.42
CA HIS A 184 -12.20 -4.81 14.61
C HIS A 184 -11.46 -3.50 14.98
N MET A 185 -10.98 -2.74 14.00
CA MET A 185 -10.41 -1.40 14.23
C MET A 185 -11.43 -0.46 14.86
N PHE A 186 -12.66 -0.45 14.35
CA PHE A 186 -13.74 0.33 14.94
C PHE A 186 -14.02 -0.06 16.39
N SER A 187 -14.14 -1.37 16.68
CA SER A 187 -14.34 -1.89 18.04
C SER A 187 -13.20 -1.50 19.00
N ILE A 188 -11.94 -1.52 18.54
CA ILE A 188 -10.79 -1.06 19.33
C ILE A 188 -10.90 0.45 19.61
N LEU A 189 -11.25 1.25 18.60
CA LEU A 189 -11.37 2.71 18.72
C LEU A 189 -12.57 3.17 19.53
N GLN A 190 -13.58 2.33 19.74
CA GLN A 190 -14.66 2.59 20.69
C GLN A 190 -14.16 2.54 22.14
N LYS A 191 -13.13 1.72 22.42
CA LYS A 191 -12.50 1.61 23.74
C LYS A 191 -11.42 2.66 24.00
N LYS A 192 -11.36 3.73 23.19
CA LYS A 192 -10.38 4.80 23.35
C LYS A 192 -10.68 5.63 24.61
N VAL A 193 -9.64 5.89 25.40
CA VAL A 193 -9.73 6.84 26.53
C VAL A 193 -9.53 8.28 26.03
N LYS A 194 -8.78 8.45 24.93
CA LYS A 194 -8.47 9.75 24.37
C LYS A 194 -9.68 10.36 23.66
N LYS A 195 -10.20 11.49 24.17
CA LYS A 195 -11.39 12.18 23.62
C LYS A 195 -11.23 12.63 22.16
N LYS A 196 -10.06 13.20 21.81
CA LYS A 196 -9.74 13.64 20.44
C LYS A 196 -8.48 12.93 19.96
N LEU A 197 -8.60 12.19 18.86
CA LEU A 197 -7.44 11.58 18.21
C LEU A 197 -6.56 12.65 17.58
N ASP A 198 -5.27 12.39 17.52
CA ASP A 198 -4.33 13.31 16.86
C ASP A 198 -4.59 13.29 15.35
N ARG A 199 -4.56 14.47 14.72
CA ARG A 199 -4.90 14.62 13.30
C ARG A 199 -4.13 13.66 12.38
N PRO A 200 -2.80 13.46 12.53
CA PRO A 200 -2.07 12.56 11.64
C PRO A 200 -2.49 11.09 11.76
N PHE A 201 -2.96 10.66 12.93
CA PHE A 201 -3.49 9.30 13.10
C PHE A 201 -4.81 9.11 12.35
N LEU A 202 -5.60 10.18 12.16
CA LEU A 202 -6.81 10.12 11.33
C LEU A 202 -6.50 9.82 9.87
N PHE A 203 -5.30 10.13 9.36
CA PHE A 203 -4.93 9.81 7.98
C PHE A 203 -4.78 8.30 7.78
N ALA A 204 -4.19 7.59 8.75
CA ALA A 204 -4.15 6.13 8.72
C ALA A 204 -5.55 5.52 8.80
N LEU A 205 -6.47 6.11 9.60
CA LEU A 205 -7.87 5.65 9.64
C LEU A 205 -8.62 5.95 8.34
N LEU A 206 -8.35 7.10 7.71
CA LEU A 206 -8.90 7.45 6.41
C LEU A 206 -8.42 6.45 5.34
N ALA A 207 -7.14 6.09 5.34
CA ALA A 207 -6.60 5.06 4.46
C ALA A 207 -7.32 3.72 4.62
N ILE A 208 -7.62 3.31 5.87
CA ILE A 208 -8.40 2.08 6.14
C ILE A 208 -9.80 2.18 5.51
N GLY A 209 -10.45 3.34 5.64
CA GLY A 209 -11.75 3.59 5.00
C GLY A 209 -11.68 3.53 3.47
N ILE A 210 -10.70 4.19 2.86
CA ILE A 210 -10.47 4.16 1.41
C ILE A 210 -10.22 2.71 0.94
N ALA A 211 -9.37 1.98 1.65
CA ALA A 211 -9.04 0.60 1.33
C ALA A 211 -10.24 -0.35 1.44
N PHE A 212 -11.19 -0.10 2.35
CA PHE A 212 -12.43 -0.86 2.40
C PHE A 212 -13.21 -0.75 1.08
N PHE A 213 -13.39 0.46 0.58
CA PHE A 213 -14.05 0.70 -0.71
C PHE A 213 -13.23 0.16 -1.88
N LEU A 214 -11.89 0.19 -1.83
CA LEU A 214 -11.04 -0.44 -2.85
C LEU A 214 -11.17 -1.96 -2.85
N HIS A 215 -11.23 -2.63 -1.70
CA HIS A 215 -11.47 -4.08 -1.65
C HIS A 215 -12.87 -4.42 -2.17
N LEU A 216 -13.88 -3.59 -1.86
CA LEU A 216 -15.22 -3.77 -2.39
C LEU A 216 -15.26 -3.58 -3.92
N ALA A 217 -14.61 -2.53 -4.45
CA ALA A 217 -14.48 -2.31 -5.89
C ALA A 217 -13.75 -3.45 -6.58
N ALA A 218 -12.72 -4.03 -5.93
CA ALA A 218 -12.02 -5.21 -6.43
C ALA A 218 -12.95 -6.43 -6.58
N VAL A 219 -13.91 -6.61 -5.66
CA VAL A 219 -14.92 -7.68 -5.79
C VAL A 219 -15.74 -7.48 -7.06
N PHE A 220 -16.26 -6.28 -7.31
CA PHE A 220 -17.03 -6.02 -8.54
C PHE A 220 -16.19 -6.22 -9.81
N LEU A 221 -14.97 -5.70 -9.83
CA LEU A 221 -14.03 -5.87 -10.94
C LEU A 221 -13.51 -7.31 -11.10
N SER A 222 -13.68 -8.19 -10.10
CA SER A 222 -13.30 -9.59 -10.26
C SER A 222 -14.26 -10.36 -11.18
N PHE A 223 -15.49 -9.86 -11.36
CA PHE A 223 -16.48 -10.42 -12.28
C PHE A 223 -16.44 -9.78 -13.68
N ASP A 224 -15.71 -8.66 -13.83
CA ASP A 224 -15.68 -7.87 -15.05
C ASP A 224 -14.23 -7.49 -15.41
N THR A 225 -13.73 -8.02 -16.53
CA THR A 225 -12.30 -7.97 -16.90
C THR A 225 -11.88 -6.69 -17.63
N HIS A 226 -12.48 -5.55 -17.29
CA HIS A 226 -12.10 -4.26 -17.86
C HIS A 226 -10.73 -3.77 -17.33
N LEU A 227 -9.71 -3.80 -18.20
CA LEU A 227 -8.33 -3.39 -17.90
C LEU A 227 -8.20 -1.96 -17.31
N TYR A 228 -9.04 -1.02 -17.77
CA TYR A 228 -9.03 0.36 -17.27
C TYR A 228 -9.43 0.47 -15.79
N GLY A 229 -10.41 -0.33 -15.36
CA GLY A 229 -10.83 -0.39 -13.96
C GLY A 229 -9.71 -0.89 -13.05
N PHE A 230 -8.95 -1.88 -13.52
CA PHE A 230 -7.81 -2.43 -12.79
C PHE A 230 -6.69 -1.39 -12.56
N ALA A 231 -6.36 -0.57 -13.56
CA ALA A 231 -5.31 0.45 -13.42
C ALA A 231 -5.67 1.53 -12.38
N ILE A 232 -6.91 2.02 -12.39
CA ILE A 232 -7.41 2.99 -11.39
C ILE A 232 -7.43 2.36 -10.00
N LEU A 233 -7.90 1.11 -9.89
CA LEU A 233 -7.91 0.36 -8.65
C LEU A 233 -6.49 0.21 -8.08
N LEU A 234 -5.53 -0.18 -8.91
CA LEU A 234 -4.13 -0.34 -8.54
C LEU A 234 -3.52 0.97 -8.04
N TYR A 235 -3.76 2.07 -8.75
CA TYR A 235 -3.34 3.41 -8.33
C TYR A 235 -3.95 3.78 -6.97
N GLY A 236 -5.23 3.49 -6.77
CA GLY A 236 -5.93 3.67 -5.50
C GLY A 236 -5.30 2.85 -4.35
N TYR A 237 -4.95 1.58 -4.59
CA TYR A 237 -4.28 0.75 -3.59
C TYR A 237 -2.89 1.30 -3.22
N ILE A 238 -2.09 1.70 -4.20
CA ILE A 238 -0.75 2.22 -3.94
C ILE A 238 -0.85 3.53 -3.17
N PHE A 239 -1.57 4.52 -3.69
CA PHE A 239 -1.54 5.86 -3.11
C PHE A 239 -2.56 6.04 -1.99
N GLY A 240 -3.82 5.63 -2.20
CA GLY A 240 -4.90 5.81 -1.25
C GLY A 240 -4.86 4.87 -0.05
N TRP A 241 -4.38 3.64 -0.24
CA TRP A 241 -4.22 2.69 0.87
C TRP A 241 -2.81 2.69 1.44
N ILE A 242 -1.80 2.31 0.64
CA ILE A 242 -0.45 2.04 1.15
C ILE A 242 0.27 3.33 1.54
N ILE A 243 0.45 4.26 0.60
CA ILE A 243 1.21 5.49 0.84
C ILE A 243 0.53 6.36 1.90
N LEU A 244 -0.80 6.54 1.83
CA LEU A 244 -1.54 7.30 2.84
C LEU A 244 -1.42 6.69 4.26
N SER A 245 -1.46 5.35 4.38
CA SER A 245 -1.21 4.67 5.66
C SER A 245 0.19 4.93 6.18
N ILE A 246 1.21 4.82 5.30
CA ILE A 246 2.61 5.08 5.65
C ILE A 246 2.79 6.51 6.12
N ILE A 247 2.25 7.50 5.39
CA ILE A 247 2.29 8.92 5.76
C ILE A 247 1.65 9.14 7.14
N GLY A 248 0.45 8.61 7.37
CA GLY A 248 -0.25 8.72 8.65
C GLY A 248 0.56 8.16 9.82
N TYR A 249 1.24 7.03 9.62
CA TYR A 249 2.12 6.45 10.63
C TYR A 249 3.45 7.18 10.79
N LEU A 250 4.08 7.65 9.71
CA LEU A 250 5.36 8.36 9.76
C LEU A 250 5.27 9.68 10.53
N TYR A 251 4.16 10.41 10.39
CA TYR A 251 3.87 11.59 11.21
C TYR A 251 3.79 11.31 12.71
N LYS A 252 3.70 10.05 13.12
CA LYS A 252 3.75 9.64 14.53
C LYS A 252 5.07 8.99 14.90
N ILE A 253 5.57 8.10 14.05
CA ILE A 253 6.77 7.31 14.30
C ILE A 253 8.01 8.20 14.34
N VAL A 254 8.21 9.08 13.34
CA VAL A 254 9.43 9.90 13.27
C VAL A 254 9.57 10.82 14.48
N PRO A 255 8.54 11.61 14.85
CA PRO A 255 8.60 12.44 16.05
C PRO A 255 8.81 11.63 17.32
N PHE A 256 8.18 10.45 17.42
CA PHE A 256 8.32 9.59 18.59
C PHE A 256 9.75 9.07 18.72
N LEU A 257 10.34 8.52 17.66
CA LEU A 257 11.70 7.99 17.67
C LEU A 257 12.72 9.08 17.98
N TRP A 258 12.61 10.24 17.30
CA TRP A 258 13.53 11.35 17.53
C TRP A 258 13.41 11.89 18.96
N TRP A 259 12.18 12.07 19.45
CA TRP A 259 11.95 12.51 20.82
C TRP A 259 12.51 11.54 21.86
N THR A 260 12.30 10.23 21.67
CA THR A 260 12.85 9.20 22.56
C THR A 260 14.39 9.19 22.54
N HIS A 261 15.01 9.35 21.38
CA HIS A 261 16.46 9.40 21.26
C HIS A 261 17.06 10.65 21.95
N ARG A 262 16.48 11.83 21.70
CA ARG A 262 17.04 13.12 22.12
C ARG A 262 16.67 13.51 23.55
N TYR A 263 15.40 13.31 23.94
CA TYR A 263 14.81 13.94 25.13
C TYR A 263 14.50 12.97 26.28
N CYS A 264 14.40 11.66 26.03
CA CYS A 264 13.98 10.68 27.06
C CYS A 264 14.85 10.72 28.32
N LYS A 265 16.18 10.89 28.18
CA LYS A 265 17.13 10.97 29.32
C LYS A 265 17.17 12.35 30.01
N LYS A 266 16.52 13.36 29.43
CA LYS A 266 16.53 14.77 29.88
C LYS A 266 15.22 15.20 30.53
N ILE A 267 14.24 14.29 30.64
CA ILE A 267 12.95 14.54 31.29
C ILE A 267 13.21 15.00 32.74
N GLY A 268 12.66 16.17 33.09
CA GLY A 268 12.81 16.77 34.42
C GLY A 268 14.14 17.51 34.66
N LYS A 269 15.05 17.53 33.68
CA LYS A 269 16.33 18.27 33.75
C LYS A 269 16.37 19.47 32.81
N GLU A 270 15.71 19.37 31.67
CA GLU A 270 15.60 20.43 30.66
C GLU A 270 14.14 20.60 30.24
N ASN A 271 13.80 21.79 29.71
CA ASN A 271 12.50 22.05 29.09
C ASN A 271 12.37 21.30 27.76
N ALA A 272 12.10 19.99 27.83
CA ALA A 272 11.88 19.15 26.66
C ALA A 272 10.51 19.44 26.02
N PRO A 273 10.43 19.59 24.68
CA PRO A 273 9.15 19.75 23.99
C PRO A 273 8.28 18.51 24.23
N THR A 274 6.97 18.67 24.27
CA THR A 274 6.04 17.53 24.27
C THR A 274 6.01 16.84 22.91
N LEU A 275 5.67 15.55 22.87
CA LEU A 275 5.57 14.81 21.60
C LEU A 275 4.60 15.47 20.60
N LYS A 276 3.55 16.15 21.08
CA LYS A 276 2.61 16.89 20.25
C LYS A 276 3.25 18.12 19.61
N GLN A 277 4.18 18.78 20.29
CA GLN A 277 4.89 19.96 19.78
C GLN A 277 5.98 19.61 18.75
N MET A 278 6.34 18.34 18.63
CA MET A 278 7.33 17.90 17.64
C MET A 278 6.85 18.15 16.21
N MET A 279 5.53 18.11 15.95
CA MET A 279 4.95 18.38 14.63
C MET A 279 3.85 19.43 14.66
N ASN A 280 3.74 20.20 13.58
CA ASN A 280 2.63 21.12 13.40
C ASN A 280 1.44 20.40 12.75
N GLU A 281 0.41 20.11 13.54
CA GLU A 281 -0.78 19.39 13.07
C GLU A 281 -1.55 20.14 11.97
N LYS A 282 -1.51 21.47 11.91
CA LYS A 282 -2.21 22.24 10.87
C LYS A 282 -1.59 22.01 9.50
N TRP A 283 -0.25 22.03 9.42
CA TRP A 283 0.48 21.72 8.20
C TRP A 283 0.26 20.27 7.74
N ALA A 284 0.25 19.32 8.69
CA ALA A 284 -0.04 17.92 8.37
C ALA A 284 -1.45 17.74 7.75
N VAL A 285 -2.46 18.47 8.24
CA VAL A 285 -3.82 18.45 7.67
C VAL A 285 -3.84 19.05 6.27
N LEU A 286 -3.20 20.21 6.05
CA LEU A 286 -3.11 20.82 4.72
C LEU A 286 -2.45 19.87 3.72
N GLN A 287 -1.36 19.22 4.12
CA GLN A 287 -0.66 18.24 3.29
C GLN A 287 -1.54 17.03 2.97
N CYS A 288 -2.29 16.51 3.95
CA CYS A 288 -3.23 15.42 3.69
C CYS A 288 -4.34 15.85 2.72
N CYS A 289 -4.90 17.06 2.86
CA CYS A 289 -5.89 17.58 1.92
C CYS A 289 -5.31 17.69 0.51
N LEU A 290 -4.10 18.23 0.35
CA LEU A 290 -3.41 18.31 -0.94
C LEU A 290 -3.18 16.92 -1.54
N PHE A 291 -2.75 15.95 -0.73
CA PHE A 291 -2.57 14.57 -1.17
C PHE A 291 -3.87 13.95 -1.67
N ILE A 292 -4.96 14.07 -0.90
CA ILE A 292 -6.27 13.50 -1.27
C ILE A 292 -6.82 14.18 -2.53
N LEU A 293 -6.73 15.51 -2.64
CA LEU A 293 -7.17 16.24 -3.84
C LEU A 293 -6.35 15.84 -5.08
N SER A 294 -5.04 15.65 -4.93
CA SER A 294 -4.17 15.20 -6.02
C SER A 294 -4.46 13.75 -6.41
N LEU A 295 -4.67 12.87 -5.42
CA LEU A 295 -5.04 11.47 -5.62
C LEU A 295 -6.37 11.34 -6.38
N THR A 296 -7.42 12.06 -5.95
CA THR A 296 -8.71 12.04 -6.65
C THR A 296 -8.62 12.73 -8.00
N GLY A 297 -7.84 13.80 -8.14
CA GLY A 297 -7.57 14.46 -9.41
C GLY A 297 -6.96 13.53 -10.45
N VAL A 298 -5.95 12.73 -10.08
CA VAL A 298 -5.35 11.72 -10.96
C VAL A 298 -6.36 10.61 -11.31
N ALA A 299 -7.14 10.14 -10.33
CA ALA A 299 -8.19 9.13 -10.60
C ALA A 299 -9.26 9.66 -11.59
N CYS A 300 -9.73 10.89 -11.40
CA CYS A 300 -10.64 11.56 -12.33
C CYS A 300 -10.01 11.78 -13.70
N ALA A 301 -8.72 12.11 -13.77
CA ALA A 301 -8.01 12.26 -15.03
C ALA A 301 -7.99 10.95 -15.85
N PHE A 302 -7.85 9.80 -15.19
CA PHE A 302 -7.97 8.50 -15.86
C PHE A 302 -9.39 8.24 -16.37
N ILE A 303 -10.43 8.52 -15.56
CA ILE A 303 -11.82 8.33 -15.96
C ILE A 303 -12.19 9.23 -17.14
N LEU A 304 -11.79 10.49 -17.09
CA LEU A 304 -12.07 11.49 -18.12
C LEU A 304 -11.10 11.43 -19.31
N SER A 305 -10.08 10.57 -19.25
CA SER A 305 -8.98 10.51 -20.24
C SER A 305 -8.33 11.89 -20.50
N SER A 306 -8.20 12.73 -19.47
CA SER A 306 -7.74 14.13 -19.59
C SER A 306 -6.28 14.28 -19.16
N LEU A 307 -5.40 14.54 -20.14
CA LEU A 307 -3.97 14.68 -19.90
C LEU A 307 -3.63 15.95 -19.10
N SER A 308 -4.34 17.05 -19.34
CA SER A 308 -4.12 18.31 -18.60
C SER A 308 -4.47 18.16 -17.11
N LEU A 309 -5.57 17.48 -16.80
CA LEU A 309 -5.95 17.20 -15.42
C LEU A 309 -4.96 16.27 -14.75
N PHE A 310 -4.45 15.26 -15.48
CA PHE A 310 -3.40 14.37 -14.98
C PHE A 310 -2.15 15.15 -14.57
N TYR A 311 -1.61 16.00 -15.45
CA TYR A 311 -0.42 16.81 -15.13
C TYR A 311 -0.66 17.77 -13.97
N PHE A 312 -1.81 18.45 -13.94
CA PHE A 312 -2.15 19.35 -12.84
C PHE A 312 -2.21 18.63 -11.49
N ALA A 313 -2.89 17.48 -11.43
CA ALA A 313 -2.97 16.67 -10.23
C ALA A 313 -1.60 16.10 -9.81
N GLN A 314 -0.74 15.75 -10.77
CA GLN A 314 0.62 15.29 -10.49
C GLN A 314 1.52 16.40 -9.92
N VAL A 315 1.38 17.65 -10.39
CA VAL A 315 2.07 18.80 -9.76
C VAL A 315 1.67 18.93 -8.29
N GLY A 316 0.38 18.73 -7.98
CA GLY A 316 -0.11 18.68 -6.59
C GLY A 316 0.53 17.55 -5.78
N MET A 317 0.69 16.36 -6.37
CA MET A 317 1.33 15.21 -5.72
C MET A 317 2.82 15.45 -5.44
N VAL A 318 3.54 16.07 -6.38
CA VAL A 318 4.95 16.47 -6.20
C VAL A 318 5.09 17.53 -5.11
N LEU A 319 4.24 18.55 -5.12
CA LEU A 319 4.22 19.58 -4.09
C LEU A 319 3.96 18.98 -2.71
N PHE A 320 3.00 18.06 -2.59
CA PHE A 320 2.77 17.32 -1.36
C PHE A 320 4.03 16.59 -0.90
N SER A 321 4.73 15.87 -1.79
CA SER A 321 5.93 15.11 -1.47
C SER A 321 7.04 15.99 -0.88
N LEU A 322 7.29 17.15 -1.50
CA LEU A 322 8.29 18.13 -1.04
C LEU A 322 7.91 18.70 0.33
N LEU A 323 6.64 19.07 0.53
CA LEU A 323 6.14 19.60 1.80
C LEU A 323 6.22 18.55 2.92
N PHE A 324 5.88 17.29 2.61
CA PHE A 324 5.98 16.17 3.53
C PHE A 324 7.44 15.94 3.96
N ALA A 325 8.37 15.89 3.00
CA ALA A 325 9.80 15.73 3.27
C ALA A 325 10.33 16.85 4.17
N ASN A 326 9.98 18.11 3.87
CA ASN A 326 10.35 19.25 4.70
C ASN A 326 9.80 19.14 6.13
N SER A 327 8.57 18.66 6.29
CA SER A 327 7.96 18.50 7.61
C SER A 327 8.64 17.42 8.43
N ILE A 328 8.98 16.29 7.81
CA ILE A 328 9.75 15.23 8.46
C ILE A 328 11.15 15.73 8.84
N LEU A 329 11.82 16.45 7.95
CA LEU A 329 13.15 17.00 8.20
C LEU A 329 13.13 18.03 9.34
N SER A 330 12.10 18.88 9.41
CA SER A 330 11.94 19.88 10.49
C SER A 330 11.88 19.26 11.90
N VAL A 331 11.44 18.01 12.02
CA VAL A 331 11.41 17.28 13.30
C VAL A 331 12.81 16.99 13.80
N LEU A 332 13.75 16.68 12.90
CA LEU A 332 15.13 16.34 13.23
C LEU A 332 15.94 17.56 13.70
N PHE A 333 15.50 18.77 13.35
CA PHE A 333 16.09 20.02 13.81
C PHE A 333 15.55 20.52 15.15
N LYS A 334 14.64 19.78 15.79
CA LYS A 334 14.15 20.07 17.15
C LYS A 334 14.91 19.29 18.19
#